data_AF-A0A9P6A2J1-F1
#
_entry.id   AF-A0A9P6A2J1-F1
#
_cell.length_a   1.000
_cell.length_b   1.000
_cell.length_c   1.000
_cell.angle_alpha   90.00
_cell.angle_beta   90.00
_cell.angle_gamma   90.00
#
_symmetry.space_group_name_H-M   'P 1'
#
loop_
_entity.id
_entity.type
_entity.pdbx_description
1 polymer ?
#
loop_
_entity_poly.entity_id
_entity_poly.type
_entity_poly.pdbx_seq_one_letter_code
_entity_poly.pdbx_strand_id
1 'polypeptide(L)'
;MSPVKQVQINSANVRLIHHIHLQSTNQDADGVTEPNHILEKQKLVQNDHRKIFYRLPRSNLYMRAYYTAFTLGMLGTTYGLFSLVKGKDS
;
A
#
# COMPACT_ATOMS: atom_id res chain seq x y z
N MET A 1 -6.24 -16.66 -14.34
CA MET A 1 -4.85 -16.99 -13.97
C MET A 1 -4.89 -18.18 -13.02
N SER A 2 -4.32 -19.34 -13.39
CA SER A 2 -4.43 -20.58 -12.60
C SER A 2 -3.60 -20.50 -11.30
N PRO A 3 -4.10 -21.03 -10.15
CA PRO A 3 -3.42 -20.95 -8.86
C PRO A 3 -2.01 -21.54 -8.87
N VAL A 4 -1.74 -22.53 -9.73
CA VAL A 4 -0.43 -23.18 -9.88
C VAL A 4 0.64 -22.22 -10.42
N LYS A 5 0.27 -21.30 -11.33
CA LYS A 5 1.21 -20.30 -11.86
C LYS A 5 1.59 -19.27 -10.81
N GLN A 6 0.65 -18.88 -9.94
CA GLN A 6 0.91 -17.97 -8.82
C GLN A 6 1.88 -18.58 -7.80
N VAL A 7 1.66 -19.84 -7.41
CA VAL A 7 2.56 -20.54 -6.48
C VAL A 7 3.96 -20.68 -7.06
N GLN A 8 4.10 -21.06 -8.33
CA GLN A 8 5.40 -21.20 -8.97
C GLN A 8 6.15 -19.87 -9.10
N ILE A 9 5.44 -18.78 -9.43
CA ILE A 9 6.02 -17.43 -9.49
C ILE A 9 6.45 -16.97 -8.09
N ASN A 10 5.65 -17.25 -7.06
CA ASN A 10 5.99 -16.92 -5.68
C ASN A 10 7.21 -17.74 -5.20
N SER A 11 7.29 -19.03 -5.55
CA SER A 11 8.45 -19.89 -5.23
C SER A 11 9.72 -19.47 -5.98
N ALA A 12 9.60 -19.06 -7.25
CA ALA A 12 10.73 -18.54 -8.04
C ALA A 12 11.22 -17.19 -7.49
N ASN A 13 10.30 -16.29 -7.11
CA ASN A 13 10.65 -15.02 -6.49
C ASN A 13 11.30 -15.21 -5.12
N VAL A 14 10.81 -16.14 -4.29
CA VAL A 14 11.42 -16.46 -2.97
C VAL A 14 12.85 -17.00 -3.14
N ARG A 15 13.09 -17.87 -4.13
CA ARG A 15 14.45 -18.32 -4.49
C ARG A 15 15.30 -17.18 -5.06
N LEU A 16 14.68 -16.20 -5.73
CA LEU A 16 15.38 -15.02 -6.23
C LEU A 16 15.85 -14.12 -5.07
N ILE A 17 14.96 -13.91 -4.11
CA ILE A 17 15.23 -13.08 -2.93
C ILE A 17 16.25 -13.75 -2.01
N HIS A 18 16.23 -15.07 -1.86
CA HIS A 18 17.19 -15.80 -1.03
C HIS A 18 18.64 -15.64 -1.52
N HIS A 19 18.89 -15.50 -2.83
CA HIS A 19 20.24 -15.25 -3.33
C HIS A 19 20.65 -13.78 -3.26
N ILE A 20 19.71 -12.84 -3.32
CA ILE A 20 19.98 -11.41 -3.09
C ILE A 20 20.29 -11.14 -1.60
N HIS A 21 19.73 -11.94 -0.69
CA HIS A 21 19.87 -11.75 0.75
C HIS A 21 21.29 -11.94 1.29
N LEU A 22 22.16 -12.68 0.61
CA LEU A 22 23.56 -12.84 1.03
C LEU A 22 24.45 -11.63 0.68
N GLN A 23 23.96 -10.68 -0.12
CA GLN A 23 24.74 -9.50 -0.52
C GLN A 23 24.36 -8.22 0.22
N SER A 24 23.25 -8.18 0.96
CA SER A 24 22.76 -6.95 1.63
C SER A 24 23.10 -6.86 3.13
N THR A 25 23.65 -7.91 3.74
CA THR A 25 24.01 -7.88 5.18
C THR A 25 25.38 -7.25 5.45
N ASN A 26 26.04 -6.68 4.45
CA ASN A 26 27.33 -6.03 4.59
C ASN A 26 27.35 -4.77 3.71
N GLN A 27 27.68 -3.63 4.31
CA GLN A 27 28.15 -2.38 3.68
C GLN A 27 27.11 -1.33 3.29
N ASP A 28 26.65 -0.61 4.30
CA ASP A 28 26.53 0.84 4.21
C ASP A 28 27.89 1.38 4.69
N ALA A 29 28.64 2.04 3.81
CA ALA A 29 30.04 2.43 4.02
C ALA A 29 30.27 3.53 5.11
N ASP A 30 29.32 3.74 6.03
CA ASP A 30 29.38 4.72 7.13
C ASP A 30 29.13 4.14 8.53
N GLY A 31 28.97 2.80 8.66
CA GLY A 31 28.81 2.14 9.95
C GLY A 31 27.38 2.15 10.51
N VAL A 32 26.40 2.68 9.79
CA VAL A 32 24.98 2.47 10.12
C VAL A 32 24.58 1.09 9.60
N THR A 33 24.06 0.22 10.49
CA THR A 33 23.46 -1.06 10.10
C THR A 33 21.95 -0.92 10.25
N GLU A 34 21.24 -0.53 9.19
CA GLU A 34 19.79 -0.63 9.21
C GLU A 34 19.37 -2.10 8.97
N PRO A 35 18.52 -2.68 9.85
CA PRO A 35 18.03 -4.03 9.66
C PRO A 35 17.15 -4.13 8.39
N ASN A 36 17.48 -5.11 7.54
CA ASN A 36 16.69 -5.38 6.33
C ASN A 36 15.38 -6.12 6.66
N HIS A 37 14.25 -5.42 6.58
CA HIS A 37 12.90 -5.96 6.83
C HIS A 37 12.13 -6.38 5.56
N ILE A 38 12.79 -6.53 4.40
CA ILE A 38 12.09 -6.79 3.12
C ILE A 38 11.35 -8.13 3.13
N LEU A 39 11.96 -9.19 3.66
CA LEU A 39 11.35 -10.53 3.72
C LEU A 39 10.10 -10.56 4.60
N GLU A 40 10.14 -9.87 5.74
CA GLU A 40 9.00 -9.75 6.66
C GLU A 40 7.84 -9.04 5.97
N LYS A 41 8.12 -7.93 5.26
CA LYS A 41 7.13 -7.19 4.48
C LYS A 41 6.56 -8.02 3.33
N GLN A 42 7.38 -8.81 2.63
CA GLN A 42 6.93 -9.69 1.56
C GLN A 42 6.02 -10.80 2.08
N LYS A 43 6.39 -11.48 3.17
CA LYS A 43 5.53 -12.48 3.82
C LYS A 43 4.21 -11.86 4.25
N LEU A 44 4.24 -10.67 4.86
CA LEU A 44 3.05 -9.94 5.30
C LEU A 44 2.11 -9.63 4.12
N VAL A 45 2.63 -9.11 3.01
CA VAL A 45 1.81 -8.70 1.85
C VAL A 45 1.36 -9.89 1.01
N GLN A 46 2.15 -10.96 0.91
CA GLN A 46 1.83 -12.14 0.10
C GLN A 46 0.85 -13.09 0.81
N ASN A 47 0.89 -13.17 2.14
CA ASN A 47 -0.01 -14.01 2.94
C ASN A 47 -1.42 -13.39 3.13
N ASP A 48 -1.61 -12.14 2.69
CA ASP A 48 -2.83 -11.40 2.93
C ASP A 48 -3.76 -11.41 1.70
N HIS A 49 -4.96 -11.96 1.88
CA HIS A 49 -6.01 -12.02 0.86
C HIS A 49 -6.81 -10.71 0.70
N ARG A 50 -6.61 -9.71 1.57
CA ARG A 50 -7.25 -8.40 1.45
C ARG A 50 -6.79 -7.70 0.16
N LYS A 51 -7.58 -6.72 -0.28
CA LYS A 51 -7.23 -5.89 -1.44
C LYS A 51 -5.88 -5.20 -1.19
N ILE A 52 -5.10 -4.99 -2.26
CA ILE A 52 -3.69 -4.53 -2.18
C ILE A 52 -3.53 -3.30 -1.29
N PHE A 53 -4.44 -2.32 -1.41
CA PHE A 53 -4.44 -1.08 -0.64
C PHE A 53 -4.81 -1.23 0.85
N TYR A 54 -5.18 -2.42 1.32
CA TYR A 54 -5.47 -2.73 2.73
C TYR A 54 -4.49 -3.73 3.36
N ARG A 55 -3.45 -4.17 2.63
CA ARG A 55 -2.58 -5.26 3.11
C ARG A 55 -1.62 -4.83 4.23
N LEU A 56 -1.21 -3.56 4.22
CA LEU A 56 -0.28 -3.05 5.21
C LEU A 56 -1.00 -2.71 6.52
N PRO A 57 -0.37 -2.88 7.69
CA PRO A 57 -1.01 -2.62 8.98
C PRO A 57 -1.48 -1.16 9.12
N ARG A 58 -0.73 -0.20 8.58
CA ARG A 58 -1.09 1.23 8.61
C ARG A 58 -2.06 1.66 7.50
N SER A 59 -2.41 0.76 6.58
CA SER A 59 -3.27 1.08 5.42
C SER A 59 -4.64 1.63 5.83
N ASN A 60 -5.23 1.08 6.90
CA ASN A 60 -6.54 1.51 7.40
C ASN A 60 -6.56 2.99 7.75
N LEU A 61 -5.50 3.52 8.35
CA LEU A 61 -5.41 4.93 8.70
C LEU A 61 -5.40 5.81 7.43
N TYR A 62 -4.57 5.45 6.44
CA TYR A 62 -4.47 6.19 5.19
C TYR A 62 -5.77 6.15 4.39
N MET A 63 -6.36 4.98 4.22
CA MET A 63 -7.60 4.82 3.47
C MET A 63 -8.76 5.55 4.14
N ARG A 64 -8.88 5.48 5.48
CA ARG A 64 -9.93 6.22 6.21
C ARG A 64 -9.76 7.73 6.05
N ALA A 65 -8.54 8.25 6.23
CA ALA A 65 -8.27 9.67 6.05
C ALA A 65 -8.60 10.13 4.62
N TYR A 66 -8.20 9.35 3.62
CA TYR A 66 -8.51 9.60 2.22
C TYR A 66 -10.03 9.67 1.97
N TYR A 67 -10.79 8.65 2.40
CA TYR A 67 -12.24 8.64 2.18
C TYR A 67 -12.96 9.77 2.90
N THR A 68 -12.54 10.12 4.12
CA THR A 68 -13.12 11.26 4.84
C THR A 68 -12.88 12.56 4.09
N ALA A 69 -11.62 12.85 3.71
CA ALA A 69 -11.29 14.06 2.98
C ALA A 69 -12.00 14.14 1.63
N PHE A 70 -12.02 13.03 0.89
CA PHE A 70 -12.70 12.93 -0.40
C PHE A 70 -14.21 13.16 -0.26
N THR A 71 -14.86 12.52 0.70
CA THR A 71 -16.31 12.64 0.90
C THR A 71 -16.69 14.06 1.29
N LEU A 72 -15.95 14.68 2.21
CA LEU A 72 -16.17 16.08 2.58
C LEU A 72 -15.96 17.02 1.40
N GLY A 73 -14.91 16.79 0.60
CA GLY A 73 -14.68 17.53 -0.64
C GLY A 73 -15.86 17.42 -1.61
N MET A 74 -16.34 16.21 -1.88
CA MET A 74 -17.46 15.97 -2.79
C MET A 74 -18.77 16.58 -2.30
N LEU A 75 -19.05 16.51 -0.99
CA LEU A 75 -20.21 17.18 -0.40
C LEU A 75 -20.10 18.70 -0.53
N GLY A 76 -18.92 19.28 -0.27
CA GLY A 76 -18.66 20.70 -0.47
C GLY A 76 -18.84 21.13 -1.92
N THR A 77 -18.30 20.36 -2.87
CA THR A 77 -18.50 20.63 -4.31
C THR A 77 -19.97 20.54 -4.70
N THR A 78 -20.69 19.52 -4.24
CA THR A 78 -22.11 19.34 -4.54
C THR A 78 -22.96 20.46 -3.96
N TYR A 79 -22.68 20.87 -2.71
CA TYR A 79 -23.32 22.00 -2.06
C TYR A 79 -23.03 23.32 -2.78
N GLY A 80 -21.76 23.52 -3.18
CA GLY A 80 -21.34 24.67 -3.99
C GLY A 80 -22.13 24.75 -5.30
N LEU A 81 -22.21 23.65 -6.05
CA LEU A 81 -23.02 23.57 -7.26
C LEU A 81 -24.50 23.87 -6.99
N PHE A 82 -25.07 23.31 -5.92
CA PHE A 82 -26.46 23.55 -5.55
C PHE A 82 -26.71 25.03 -5.24
N SER A 83 -25.82 25.67 -4.48
CA SER A 83 -25.91 27.11 -4.18
C SER A 83 -25.77 27.98 -5.44
N LEU A 84 -24.97 27.53 -6.41
CA LEU A 84 -24.80 28.23 -7.69
C LEU A 84 -26.06 28.16 -8.55
N VAL A 85 -26.74 27.01 -8.57
CA VAL A 85 -27.99 26.81 -9.33
C VAL A 85 -29.17 27.51 -8.66
N LYS A 86 -29.29 27.43 -7.33
CA LYS A 86 -30.39 28.09 -6.61
C LYS A 86 -30.31 29.62 -6.69
N GLY A 87 -29.09 30.16 -6.85
CA GLY A 87 -28.84 31.59 -6.77
C GLY A 87 -28.84 32.08 -5.31
N LYS A 88 -28.30 33.28 -5.09
CA LYS A 88 -28.28 33.92 -3.77
C LYS A 88 -29.67 34.46 -3.46
N ASP A 89 -30.30 33.99 -2.38
CA ASP A 89 -31.50 34.63 -1.84
C ASP A 89 -31.10 36.07 -1.43
N SER A 90 -31.71 37.05 -2.09
CA SER A 90 -31.27 38.45 -2.11
C SER A 90 -31.57 39.22 -0.83
#